data_AF-A0A969B964-F1
#
_entry.id   AF-A0A969B964-F1
#
_cell.length_a   1.000
_cell.length_b   1.000
_cell.length_c   1.000
_cell.angle_alpha   90.00
_cell.angle_beta   90.00
_cell.angle_gamma   90.00
#
_symmetry.space_group_name_H-M   'P 1'
#
loop_
_entity.id
_entity.type
_entity.pdbx_description
1 polymer ?
#
loop_
_entity_poly.entity_id
_entity_poly.type
_entity_poly.pdbx_seq_one_letter_code
_entity_poly.pdbx_strand_id
1 'polypeptide(L)'
;MKRTRAFAITLGVVAIVFFGLMFYANLQKAESERQKQLAEELRLEANQQKEMALVQKQIADSLRQMWESTASAEQQRRVLAEMLKELTEEEKDVALIAASESEKKSEQLLISKQQEEQQRKKVEEELIQTEHEKTEAEKASEKAYKKRILSISKSLAVKSQQNNDDKTLKALLAVNAYNLNLQYDGSQHNNDIYNALFASIFAFSPDIYSQYTGHTGGVRDVAFIPGQNDFISAGSDGKLLKWELLNPKSKPVTMAVHNFLNRCLAISPNGKLIACGGDAEIYVYANKSAAEPWCSKDIQAGFGLWNLPATAKA
;
A
#
# COMPACT_ATOMS: atom_id res chain seq x y z
N MET A 1 102.79 94.06 136.82
CA MET A 1 102.87 93.34 135.53
C MET A 1 101.91 92.14 135.52
N LYS A 2 100.75 92.22 134.84
CA LYS A 2 99.69 91.16 134.76
C LYS A 2 98.95 91.16 133.40
N ARG A 3 99.63 91.14 132.23
CA ARG A 3 98.94 91.21 130.91
C ARG A 3 99.29 90.14 129.87
N THR A 4 100.17 89.18 130.14
CA THR A 4 100.63 88.21 129.11
C THR A 4 99.88 86.87 129.07
N ARG A 5 99.00 86.54 130.03
CA ARG A 5 98.29 85.23 130.07
C ARG A 5 96.99 85.15 129.26
N ALA A 6 96.42 86.28 128.81
CA ALA A 6 95.11 86.29 128.15
C ALA A 6 95.14 85.96 126.64
N PHE A 7 96.29 86.10 125.97
CA PHE A 7 96.38 85.96 124.51
C PHE A 7 96.53 84.51 123.99
N ALA A 8 96.96 83.56 124.82
CA ALA A 8 97.22 82.19 124.38
C ALA A 8 95.96 81.29 124.34
N ILE A 9 94.90 81.64 125.09
CA ILE A 9 93.69 80.79 125.23
C ILE A 9 92.72 81.02 124.05
N THR A 10 92.68 82.21 123.47
CA THR A 10 91.77 82.54 122.37
C THR A 10 92.17 81.87 121.04
N LEU A 11 93.47 81.64 120.81
CA LEU A 11 93.95 81.05 119.56
C LEU A 11 93.64 79.54 119.44
N GLY A 12 93.63 78.80 120.55
CA GLY A 12 93.40 77.35 120.55
C GLY A 12 91.96 76.93 120.20
N VAL A 13 90.96 77.75 120.56
CA VAL A 13 89.53 77.44 120.31
C VAL A 13 89.16 77.59 118.84
N VAL A 14 89.76 78.55 118.14
CA VAL A 14 89.47 78.82 116.71
C VAL A 14 89.91 77.65 115.82
N ALA A 15 91.03 77.00 116.13
CA ALA A 15 91.55 75.89 115.33
C ALA A 15 90.61 74.66 115.36
N ILE A 16 90.00 74.35 116.51
CA ILE A 16 89.12 73.18 116.66
C ILE A 16 87.82 73.36 115.86
N VAL A 17 87.27 74.57 115.83
CA VAL A 17 86.05 74.89 115.05
C VAL A 17 86.30 74.74 113.54
N PHE A 18 87.49 75.15 113.07
CA PHE A 18 87.82 75.06 111.64
C PHE A 18 87.95 73.61 111.16
N PHE A 19 88.62 72.75 111.94
CA PHE A 19 88.71 71.32 111.62
C PHE A 19 87.34 70.62 111.69
N GLY A 20 86.46 71.01 112.62
CA GLY A 20 85.09 70.51 112.69
C GLY A 20 84.26 70.85 111.45
N LEU A 21 84.36 72.09 110.97
CA LEU A 21 83.70 72.53 109.74
C LEU A 21 84.23 71.82 108.49
N MET A 22 85.55 71.61 108.40
CA MET A 22 86.15 70.89 107.27
C MET A 22 85.74 69.41 107.23
N PHE A 23 85.67 68.75 108.39
CA PHE A 23 85.21 67.36 108.48
C PHE A 23 83.73 67.24 108.12
N TYR A 24 82.89 68.18 108.56
CA TYR A 24 81.49 68.24 108.19
C TYR A 24 81.29 68.47 106.68
N ALA A 25 82.09 69.35 106.07
CA ALA A 25 82.05 69.58 104.62
C ALA A 25 82.47 68.34 103.82
N ASN A 26 83.46 67.57 104.30
CA ASN A 26 83.86 66.32 103.66
C ASN A 26 82.81 65.20 103.83
N LEU A 27 82.12 65.13 104.98
CA LEU A 27 80.99 64.22 105.18
C LEU A 27 79.83 64.56 104.24
N GLN A 28 79.52 65.84 104.09
CA GLN A 28 78.43 66.31 103.23
C GLN A 28 78.71 66.05 101.75
N LYS A 29 79.98 66.10 101.33
CA LYS A 29 80.39 65.77 99.96
C LYS A 29 80.19 64.29 99.62
N ALA A 30 80.51 63.37 100.55
CA ALA A 30 80.32 61.93 100.34
C ALA A 30 78.83 61.54 100.21
N GLU A 31 77.94 62.23 100.92
CA GLU A 31 76.50 62.00 100.85
C GLU A 31 75.90 62.53 99.54
N SER A 32 76.38 63.69 99.06
CA SER A 32 76.04 64.25 97.75
C SER A 32 76.43 63.30 96.59
N GLU A 33 77.60 62.67 96.67
CA GLU A 33 78.07 61.73 95.66
C GLU A 33 77.24 60.43 95.64
N ARG A 34 76.85 59.90 96.81
CA ARG A 34 75.93 58.75 96.89
C ARG A 34 74.53 59.05 96.34
N GLN A 35 73.99 60.23 96.64
CA GLN A 35 72.69 60.64 96.08
C GLN A 35 72.74 60.83 94.56
N LYS A 36 73.86 61.33 94.02
CA LYS A 36 74.07 61.44 92.57
C LYS A 36 74.14 60.07 91.90
N GLN A 37 74.84 59.10 92.49
CA GLN A 37 74.92 57.74 91.95
C GLN A 37 73.55 57.06 91.91
N LEU A 38 72.78 57.13 93.00
CA LEU A 38 71.41 56.57 93.04
C LEU A 38 70.48 57.26 92.03
N ALA A 39 70.62 58.58 91.86
CA ALA A 39 69.85 59.34 90.88
C ALA A 39 70.25 59.00 89.43
N GLU A 40 71.53 58.71 89.16
CA GLU A 40 72.00 58.22 87.86
C GLU A 40 71.52 56.80 87.58
N GLU A 41 71.53 55.92 88.58
CA GLU A 41 71.04 54.55 88.48
C GLU A 41 69.53 54.52 88.20
N LEU A 42 68.73 55.27 88.96
CA LEU A 42 67.29 55.43 88.70
C LEU A 42 67.01 56.07 87.34
N ARG A 43 67.87 57.00 86.88
CA ARG A 43 67.75 57.61 85.55
C ARG A 43 68.08 56.62 84.45
N LEU A 44 69.06 55.73 84.68
CA LEU A 44 69.42 54.65 83.76
C LEU A 44 68.29 53.62 83.68
N GLU A 45 67.73 53.19 84.81
CA GLU A 45 66.57 52.30 84.85
C GLU A 45 65.33 52.94 84.19
N ALA A 46 65.07 54.23 84.47
CA ALA A 46 63.98 54.96 83.82
C ALA A 46 64.19 55.09 82.30
N ASN A 47 65.44 55.27 81.84
CA ASN A 47 65.78 55.26 80.41
C ASN A 47 65.63 53.87 79.80
N GLN A 48 66.06 52.81 80.50
CA GLN A 48 65.89 51.42 80.05
C GLN A 48 64.40 51.05 79.98
N GLN A 49 63.59 51.43 80.97
CA GLN A 49 62.15 51.24 80.94
C GLN A 49 61.50 52.02 79.81
N LYS A 50 61.95 53.24 79.54
CA LYS A 50 61.47 54.05 78.42
C LYS A 50 61.83 53.43 77.07
N GLU A 51 63.05 52.89 76.92
CA GLU A 51 63.46 52.15 75.73
C GLU A 51 62.66 50.86 75.56
N MET A 52 62.46 50.09 76.63
CA MET A 52 61.61 48.89 76.62
C MET A 52 60.16 49.22 76.24
N ALA A 53 59.60 50.30 76.77
CA ALA A 53 58.27 50.76 76.41
C ALA A 53 58.19 51.20 74.93
N LEU A 54 59.24 51.82 74.40
CA LEU A 54 59.33 52.21 72.99
C LEU A 54 59.40 50.98 72.08
N VAL A 55 60.21 49.99 72.43
CA VAL A 55 60.34 48.71 71.71
C VAL A 55 59.01 47.94 71.74
N GLN A 56 58.36 47.87 72.90
CA GLN A 56 57.03 47.26 73.01
C GLN A 56 55.98 47.98 72.15
N LYS A 57 56.03 49.32 72.10
CA LYS A 57 55.17 50.10 71.22
C LYS A 57 55.44 49.80 69.75
N GLN A 58 56.70 49.74 69.31
CA GLN A 58 57.04 49.38 67.93
C GLN A 58 56.63 47.96 67.56
N ILE A 59 56.78 46.99 68.49
CA ILE A 59 56.32 45.62 68.30
C ILE A 59 54.79 45.60 68.18
N ALA A 60 54.08 46.30 69.06
CA ALA A 60 52.63 46.40 69.02
C ALA A 60 52.14 47.07 67.72
N ASP A 61 52.81 48.13 67.27
CA ASP A 61 52.51 48.82 66.01
C ASP A 61 52.79 47.92 64.80
N SER A 62 53.90 47.18 64.78
CA SER A 62 54.23 46.24 63.69
C SER A 62 53.30 45.03 63.66
N LEU A 63 52.92 44.50 64.83
CA LEU A 63 51.93 43.43 64.94
C LEU A 63 50.59 43.93 64.44
N ARG A 64 50.16 45.13 64.85
CA ARG A 64 48.91 45.75 64.39
C ARG A 64 48.89 45.91 62.87
N GLN A 65 49.97 46.38 62.26
CA GLN A 65 50.10 46.45 60.80
C GLN A 65 50.01 45.08 60.14
N MET A 66 50.67 44.05 60.70
CA MET A 66 50.55 42.69 60.18
C MET A 66 49.12 42.16 60.30
N TRP A 67 48.44 42.36 61.43
CA TRP A 67 47.04 41.96 61.64
C TRP A 67 46.08 42.70 60.71
N GLU A 68 46.27 43.99 60.50
CA GLU A 68 45.49 44.78 59.53
C GLU A 68 45.73 44.25 58.09
N SER A 69 46.97 43.89 57.74
CA SER A 69 47.30 43.30 56.43
C SER A 69 46.72 41.91 56.22
N THR A 70 46.81 41.01 57.21
CA THR A 70 46.28 39.64 57.10
C THR A 70 44.76 39.63 57.14
N ALA A 71 44.13 40.48 57.96
CA ALA A 71 42.70 40.69 57.95
C ALA A 71 42.21 41.20 56.59
N SER A 72 42.92 42.15 55.97
CA SER A 72 42.58 42.64 54.63
C SER A 72 42.70 41.55 53.55
N ALA A 73 43.74 40.71 53.63
CA ALA A 73 43.96 39.59 52.71
C ALA A 73 42.91 38.48 52.89
N GLU A 74 42.50 38.19 54.12
CA GLU A 74 41.43 37.23 54.39
C GLU A 74 40.09 37.75 53.87
N GLN A 75 39.82 39.05 54.02
CA GLN A 75 38.62 39.69 53.48
C GLN A 75 38.59 39.64 51.95
N GLN A 76 39.72 39.90 51.28
CA GLN A 76 39.85 39.72 49.83
C GLN A 76 39.66 38.27 49.39
N ARG A 77 40.19 37.29 50.14
CA ARG A 77 39.97 35.86 49.86
C ARG A 77 38.50 35.46 50.02
N ARG A 78 37.79 36.01 51.00
CA ARG A 78 36.35 35.77 51.18
C ARG A 78 35.56 36.32 49.99
N VAL A 79 35.82 37.57 49.58
CA VAL A 79 35.18 38.17 48.41
C VAL A 79 35.48 37.34 47.15
N LEU A 80 36.73 36.92 46.93
CA LEU A 80 37.11 36.11 45.77
C LEU A 80 36.42 34.73 45.80
N ALA A 81 36.34 34.09 46.96
CA ALA A 81 35.63 32.82 47.11
C ALA A 81 34.12 32.95 46.87
N GLU A 82 33.53 34.08 47.26
CA GLU A 82 32.12 34.41 47.01
C GLU A 82 31.88 34.69 45.51
N MET A 83 32.75 35.46 44.86
CA MET A 83 32.74 35.67 43.41
C MET A 83 32.91 34.37 42.62
N LEU A 84 33.81 33.48 43.04
CA LEU A 84 33.99 32.17 42.38
C LEU A 84 32.74 31.29 42.55
N LYS A 85 32.08 31.32 43.71
CA LYS A 85 30.82 30.62 43.90
C LYS A 85 29.74 31.14 42.96
N GLU A 86 29.57 32.46 42.87
CA GLU A 86 28.63 33.09 41.93
C GLU A 86 28.92 32.67 40.48
N LEU A 87 30.19 32.73 40.05
CA LEU A 87 30.58 32.30 38.70
C LEU A 87 30.24 30.82 38.44
N THR A 88 30.47 29.92 39.41
CA THR A 88 30.16 28.49 39.26
C THR A 88 28.66 28.21 39.26
N GLU A 89 27.85 29.00 39.97
CA GLU A 89 26.39 28.89 39.91
C GLU A 89 25.88 29.41 38.55
N GLU A 90 26.41 30.52 38.04
CA GLU A 90 26.10 31.00 36.69
C GLU A 90 26.47 29.97 35.61
N GLU A 91 27.65 29.34 35.70
CA GLU A 91 28.06 28.28 34.77
C GLU A 91 27.14 27.05 34.83
N LYS A 92 26.66 26.67 36.01
CA LYS A 92 25.68 25.58 36.17
C LYS A 92 24.34 25.94 35.53
N ASP A 93 23.86 27.16 35.73
CA ASP A 93 22.61 27.63 35.14
C ASP A 93 22.67 27.63 33.61
N VAL A 94 23.79 28.10 33.04
CA VAL A 94 24.04 28.03 31.59
C VAL A 94 24.08 26.58 31.09
N ALA A 95 24.76 25.69 31.82
CA ALA A 95 24.81 24.28 31.46
C ALA A 95 23.42 23.61 31.51
N LEU A 96 22.58 23.98 32.48
CA LEU A 96 21.22 23.46 32.62
C LEU A 96 20.31 23.93 31.49
N ILE A 97 20.41 25.21 31.10
CA ILE A 97 19.68 25.78 29.96
C ILE A 97 20.10 25.07 28.67
N ALA A 98 21.40 24.92 28.43
CA ALA A 98 21.93 24.23 27.26
C ALA A 98 21.47 22.76 27.19
N ALA A 99 21.42 22.06 28.33
CA ALA A 99 20.90 20.70 28.42
C ALA A 99 19.40 20.66 28.07
N SER A 100 18.58 21.56 28.62
CA SER A 100 17.14 21.64 28.32
C SER A 100 16.86 21.96 26.85
N GLU A 101 17.65 22.85 26.24
CA GLU A 101 17.53 23.17 24.82
C GLU A 101 17.92 21.97 23.94
N SER A 102 18.97 21.25 24.32
CA SER A 102 19.37 20.02 23.63
C SER A 102 18.28 18.95 23.70
N GLU A 103 17.65 18.76 24.86
CA GLU A 103 16.51 17.84 25.03
C GLU A 103 15.34 18.24 24.13
N LYS A 104 14.91 19.50 24.15
CA LYS A 104 13.84 19.99 23.24
C LYS A 104 14.17 19.78 21.78
N LYS A 105 15.42 20.02 21.37
CA LYS A 105 15.88 19.80 19.99
C LYS A 105 15.84 18.32 19.62
N SER A 106 16.21 17.44 20.55
CA SER A 106 16.14 15.98 20.35
C SER A 106 14.69 15.48 20.24
N GLU A 107 13.77 16.03 21.04
CA GLU A 107 12.34 15.74 20.97
C GLU A 107 11.73 16.20 19.64
N GLN A 108 12.04 17.42 19.21
CA GLN A 108 11.59 17.95 17.92
C GLN A 108 12.09 17.10 16.75
N LEU A 109 13.35 16.65 16.81
CA LEU A 109 13.93 15.78 15.79
C LEU A 109 13.23 14.41 15.76
N LEU A 110 12.86 13.87 16.93
CA LEU A 110 12.10 12.62 17.02
C LEU A 110 10.71 12.77 16.38
N ILE A 111 10.00 13.86 16.69
CA ILE A 111 8.69 14.16 16.10
C ILE A 111 8.80 14.31 14.57
N SER A 112 9.79 15.05 14.08
CA SER A 112 10.04 15.21 12.64
C SER A 112 10.30 13.86 11.96
N LYS A 113 11.13 13.00 12.58
CA LYS A 113 11.39 11.64 12.05
C LYS A 113 10.13 10.79 12.01
N GLN A 114 9.30 10.84 13.05
CA GLN A 114 8.03 10.11 13.08
C GLN A 114 7.06 10.59 11.99
N GLN A 115 6.99 11.91 11.75
CA GLN A 115 6.18 12.47 10.68
C GLN A 115 6.67 12.04 9.29
N GLU A 116 7.98 12.05 9.05
CA GLU A 116 8.58 11.55 7.81
C GLU A 116 8.27 10.06 7.62
N GLU A 117 8.36 9.25 8.67
CA GLU A 117 8.03 7.82 8.59
C GLU A 117 6.54 7.60 8.28
N GLN A 118 5.64 8.38 8.90
CA GLN A 118 4.22 8.33 8.56
C GLN A 118 3.94 8.76 7.13
N GLN A 119 4.62 9.79 6.62
CA GLN A 119 4.51 10.21 5.23
C GLN A 119 5.02 9.12 4.28
N ARG A 120 6.14 8.49 4.59
CA ARG A 120 6.68 7.36 3.81
C ARG A 120 5.68 6.19 3.74
N LYS A 121 5.08 5.82 4.87
CA LYS A 121 4.05 4.77 4.92
C LYS A 121 2.83 5.11 4.07
N LYS A 122 2.34 6.35 4.12
CA LYS A 122 1.22 6.80 3.28
C LYS A 122 1.55 6.72 1.78
N VAL A 123 2.75 7.18 1.39
CA VAL A 123 3.20 7.09 -0.01
C VAL A 123 3.33 5.63 -0.44
N GLU A 124 3.82 4.75 0.43
CA GLU A 124 3.92 3.30 0.17
C GLU A 124 2.53 2.66 -0.02
N GLU A 125 1.56 2.97 0.85
CA GLU A 125 0.18 2.53 0.72
C GLU A 125 -0.47 3.03 -0.59
N GLU A 126 -0.25 4.29 -0.96
CA GLU A 126 -0.75 4.88 -2.20
C GLU A 126 -0.12 4.24 -3.45
N LEU A 127 1.18 3.90 -3.39
CA LEU A 127 1.87 3.18 -4.46
C LEU A 127 1.29 1.77 -4.65
N ILE A 128 1.08 1.03 -3.56
CA ILE A 128 0.46 -0.30 -3.60
C ILE A 128 -0.95 -0.23 -4.19
N GLN A 129 -1.74 0.76 -3.77
CA GLN A 129 -3.09 0.98 -4.29
C GLN A 129 -3.06 1.31 -5.79
N THR A 130 -2.16 2.20 -6.22
CA THR A 130 -2.00 2.57 -7.63
C THR A 130 -1.58 1.38 -8.49
N GLU A 131 -0.68 0.53 -7.99
CA GLU A 131 -0.27 -0.70 -8.68
C GLU A 131 -1.45 -1.68 -8.79
N HIS A 132 -2.23 -1.84 -7.72
CA HIS A 132 -3.44 -2.66 -7.76
C HIS A 132 -4.43 -2.14 -8.81
N GLU A 133 -4.78 -0.86 -8.78
CA GLU A 133 -5.68 -0.22 -9.74
C GLU A 133 -5.18 -0.35 -11.18
N LYS A 134 -3.87 -0.21 -11.40
CA LYS A 134 -3.24 -0.44 -12.72
C LYS A 134 -3.46 -1.88 -13.19
N THR A 135 -3.20 -2.87 -12.34
CA THR A 135 -3.41 -4.29 -12.72
C THR A 135 -4.88 -4.61 -12.98
N GLU A 136 -5.81 -4.00 -12.25
CA GLU A 136 -7.23 -4.15 -12.50
C GLU A 136 -7.65 -3.49 -13.82
N ALA A 137 -7.14 -2.29 -14.11
CA ALA A 137 -7.35 -1.59 -15.37
C ALA A 137 -6.80 -2.39 -16.57
N GLU A 138 -5.63 -3.01 -16.43
CA GLU A 138 -5.05 -3.90 -17.45
C GLU A 138 -5.96 -5.11 -17.72
N LYS A 139 -6.39 -5.82 -16.67
CA LYS A 139 -7.34 -6.94 -16.80
C LYS A 139 -8.67 -6.52 -17.41
N ALA A 140 -9.18 -5.34 -17.04
CA ALA A 140 -10.41 -4.79 -17.61
C ALA A 140 -10.23 -4.45 -19.11
N SER A 141 -9.08 -3.87 -19.48
CA SER A 141 -8.70 -3.57 -20.86
C SER A 141 -8.61 -4.84 -21.70
N GLU A 142 -7.96 -5.89 -21.20
CA GLU A 142 -7.87 -7.19 -21.87
C GLU A 142 -9.26 -7.82 -22.11
N LYS A 143 -10.13 -7.77 -21.10
CA LYS A 143 -11.53 -8.24 -21.23
C LYS A 143 -12.29 -7.43 -22.29
N ALA A 144 -12.13 -6.11 -22.30
CA ALA A 144 -12.76 -5.25 -23.30
C ALA A 144 -12.24 -5.54 -24.71
N TYR A 145 -10.93 -5.75 -24.84
CA TYR A 145 -10.28 -6.13 -26.10
C TYR A 145 -10.82 -7.46 -26.63
N LYS A 146 -10.90 -8.49 -25.78
CA LYS A 146 -11.51 -9.78 -26.14
C LYS A 146 -12.95 -9.63 -26.64
N LYS A 147 -13.79 -8.87 -25.92
CA LYS A 147 -15.17 -8.59 -26.36
C LYS A 147 -15.23 -7.87 -27.70
N ARG A 148 -14.32 -6.93 -27.96
CA ARG A 148 -14.21 -6.23 -29.24
C ARG A 148 -13.88 -7.22 -30.37
N ILE A 149 -12.90 -8.11 -30.20
CA ILE A 149 -12.57 -9.10 -31.22
C ILE A 149 -13.74 -10.06 -31.49
N LEU A 150 -14.44 -10.50 -30.45
CA LEU A 150 -15.65 -11.33 -30.60
C LEU A 150 -16.81 -10.59 -31.30
N SER A 151 -16.89 -9.27 -31.19
CA SER A 151 -17.84 -8.47 -31.97
C SER A 151 -17.42 -8.36 -33.43
N ILE A 152 -16.11 -8.20 -33.69
CA ILE A 152 -15.54 -8.19 -35.04
C ILE A 152 -15.77 -9.55 -35.72
N SER A 153 -15.57 -10.68 -35.04
CA SER A 153 -15.79 -12.01 -35.61
C SER A 153 -17.25 -12.20 -36.05
N LYS A 154 -18.22 -11.80 -35.23
CA LYS A 154 -19.64 -11.81 -35.63
C LYS A 154 -19.91 -10.90 -36.82
N SER A 155 -19.31 -9.72 -36.85
CA SER A 155 -19.45 -8.79 -37.98
C SER A 155 -18.88 -9.37 -39.28
N LEU A 156 -17.76 -10.10 -39.21
CA LEU A 156 -17.18 -10.82 -40.35
C LEU A 156 -18.12 -11.94 -40.84
N ALA A 157 -18.76 -12.67 -39.92
CA ALA A 157 -19.74 -13.69 -40.27
C ALA A 157 -20.96 -13.09 -41.00
N VAL A 158 -21.49 -11.97 -40.51
CA VAL A 158 -22.59 -11.25 -41.19
C VAL A 158 -22.16 -10.75 -42.57
N LYS A 159 -20.95 -10.18 -42.70
CA LYS A 159 -20.41 -9.74 -43.99
C LYS A 159 -20.24 -10.89 -44.98
N SER A 160 -19.79 -12.06 -44.51
CA SER A 160 -19.72 -13.28 -45.32
C SER A 160 -21.10 -13.61 -45.90
N GLN A 161 -22.13 -13.63 -45.06
CA GLN A 161 -23.49 -13.94 -45.51
C GLN A 161 -24.02 -12.94 -46.54
N GLN A 162 -23.74 -11.64 -46.36
CA GLN A 162 -24.15 -10.58 -47.28
C GLN A 162 -23.42 -10.61 -48.62
N ASN A 163 -22.19 -11.13 -48.67
CA ASN A 163 -21.42 -11.23 -49.91
C ASN A 163 -21.83 -12.48 -50.69
N ASN A 164 -22.58 -12.28 -51.78
CA ASN A 164 -23.03 -13.35 -52.68
C ASN A 164 -22.28 -13.39 -54.02
N ASP A 165 -21.56 -12.32 -54.36
CA ASP A 165 -20.91 -12.18 -55.65
C ASP A 165 -19.57 -12.94 -55.69
N ASP A 166 -18.80 -12.85 -54.61
CA ASP A 166 -17.51 -13.52 -54.49
C ASP A 166 -17.57 -14.65 -53.45
N LYS A 167 -17.64 -15.89 -53.96
CA LYS A 167 -17.68 -17.12 -53.16
C LYS A 167 -16.41 -17.29 -52.31
N THR A 168 -15.24 -16.94 -52.85
CA THR A 168 -13.96 -17.08 -52.14
C THR A 168 -13.89 -16.11 -50.98
N LEU A 169 -14.25 -14.85 -51.21
CA LEU A 169 -14.31 -13.85 -50.13
C LEU A 169 -15.36 -14.24 -49.08
N LYS A 170 -16.52 -14.76 -49.49
CA LYS A 170 -17.52 -15.32 -48.56
C LYS A 170 -16.92 -16.38 -47.64
N ALA A 171 -16.20 -17.37 -48.17
CA ALA A 171 -15.56 -18.40 -47.36
C ALA A 171 -14.44 -17.87 -46.46
N LEU A 172 -13.56 -17.00 -46.98
CA LEU A 172 -12.46 -16.41 -46.19
C LEU A 172 -12.98 -15.64 -44.97
N LEU A 173 -14.05 -14.84 -45.16
CA LEU A 173 -14.67 -14.09 -44.07
C LEU A 173 -15.29 -15.03 -43.03
N ALA A 174 -15.97 -16.11 -43.45
CA ALA A 174 -16.56 -17.08 -42.54
C ALA A 174 -15.49 -17.85 -41.73
N VAL A 175 -14.43 -18.31 -42.39
CA VAL A 175 -13.32 -19.03 -41.73
C VAL A 175 -12.58 -18.09 -40.77
N ASN A 176 -12.31 -16.85 -41.16
CA ASN A 176 -11.67 -15.88 -40.29
C ASN A 176 -12.55 -15.54 -39.07
N ALA A 177 -13.86 -15.38 -39.26
CA ALA A 177 -14.81 -15.22 -38.16
C ALA A 177 -14.75 -16.39 -37.17
N TYR A 178 -14.72 -17.63 -37.68
CA TYR A 178 -14.61 -18.83 -36.85
C TYR A 178 -13.29 -18.90 -36.08
N ASN A 179 -12.17 -18.65 -36.75
CA ASN A 179 -10.84 -18.70 -36.14
C ASN A 179 -10.68 -17.64 -35.04
N LEU A 180 -11.13 -16.39 -35.28
CA LEU A 180 -11.11 -15.34 -34.27
C LEU A 180 -12.01 -15.68 -33.08
N ASN A 181 -13.16 -16.29 -33.33
CA ASN A 181 -14.04 -16.73 -32.24
C ASN A 181 -13.40 -17.84 -31.42
N LEU A 182 -12.73 -18.81 -32.04
CA LEU A 182 -12.03 -19.89 -31.33
C LEU A 182 -10.80 -19.37 -30.55
N GLN A 183 -9.99 -18.51 -31.17
CA GLN A 183 -8.77 -17.95 -30.58
C GLN A 183 -9.04 -17.13 -29.31
N TYR A 184 -10.20 -16.48 -29.23
CA TYR A 184 -10.57 -15.62 -28.11
C TYR A 184 -11.66 -16.24 -27.22
N ASP A 185 -11.75 -17.57 -27.14
CA ASP A 185 -12.73 -18.36 -26.36
C ASP A 185 -14.18 -17.83 -26.47
N GLY A 186 -14.59 -17.52 -27.69
CA GLY A 186 -15.96 -17.21 -28.02
C GLY A 186 -16.85 -18.46 -27.92
N SER A 187 -18.17 -18.25 -27.97
CA SER A 187 -19.12 -19.38 -27.92
C SER A 187 -18.86 -20.34 -29.06
N GLN A 188 -18.65 -21.62 -28.73
CA GLN A 188 -18.45 -22.69 -29.70
C GLN A 188 -19.65 -22.87 -30.64
N HIS A 189 -20.86 -22.48 -30.23
CA HIS A 189 -22.09 -22.67 -31.01
C HIS A 189 -22.72 -21.34 -31.41
N ASN A 190 -21.88 -20.38 -31.82
CA ASN A 190 -22.40 -19.09 -32.30
C ASN A 190 -23.16 -19.28 -33.62
N ASN A 191 -24.48 -19.05 -33.58
CA ASN A 191 -25.39 -19.24 -34.72
C ASN A 191 -24.95 -18.44 -35.98
N ASP A 192 -24.55 -17.17 -35.82
CA ASP A 192 -24.14 -16.32 -36.94
C ASP A 192 -22.91 -16.89 -37.67
N ILE A 193 -21.91 -17.32 -36.92
CA ILE A 193 -20.66 -17.89 -37.45
C ILE A 193 -20.92 -19.24 -38.12
N TYR A 194 -21.72 -20.10 -37.50
CA TYR A 194 -22.06 -21.41 -38.08
C TYR A 194 -22.86 -21.27 -39.38
N ASN A 195 -23.84 -20.36 -39.40
CA ASN A 195 -24.59 -20.07 -40.61
C ASN A 195 -23.69 -19.49 -41.70
N ALA A 196 -22.72 -18.64 -41.36
CA ALA A 196 -21.76 -18.11 -42.34
C ALA A 196 -20.86 -19.22 -42.92
N LEU A 197 -20.34 -20.12 -42.07
CA LEU A 197 -19.57 -21.29 -42.52
C LEU A 197 -20.42 -22.18 -43.42
N PHE A 198 -21.62 -22.54 -42.98
CA PHE A 198 -22.55 -23.36 -43.75
C PHE A 198 -22.88 -22.74 -45.11
N ALA A 199 -23.26 -21.47 -45.14
CA ALA A 199 -23.57 -20.75 -46.37
C ALA A 199 -22.35 -20.67 -47.31
N SER A 200 -21.14 -20.57 -46.76
CA SER A 200 -19.92 -20.58 -47.57
C SER A 200 -19.66 -21.96 -48.20
N ILE A 201 -19.83 -23.05 -47.45
CA ILE A 201 -19.70 -24.41 -47.97
C ILE A 201 -20.73 -24.66 -49.06
N PHE A 202 -21.98 -24.25 -48.82
CA PHE A 202 -23.06 -24.36 -49.80
C PHE A 202 -22.77 -23.60 -51.10
N ALA A 203 -22.10 -22.44 -51.03
CA ALA A 203 -21.72 -21.68 -52.22
C ALA A 203 -20.71 -22.41 -53.13
N PHE A 204 -19.82 -23.22 -52.54
CA PHE A 204 -18.83 -24.03 -53.26
C PHE A 204 -19.38 -25.40 -53.68
N SER A 205 -20.22 -26.00 -52.85
CA SER A 205 -20.78 -27.33 -53.03
C SER A 205 -22.29 -27.29 -52.83
N PRO A 206 -23.07 -26.86 -53.84
CA PRO A 206 -24.53 -26.78 -53.73
C PRO A 206 -25.19 -28.16 -53.54
N ASP A 207 -24.48 -29.25 -53.84
CA ASP A 207 -24.99 -30.62 -53.80
C ASP A 207 -24.87 -31.30 -52.43
N ILE A 208 -24.52 -30.57 -51.35
CA ILE A 208 -24.42 -31.17 -50.00
C ILE A 208 -25.76 -31.67 -49.45
N TYR A 209 -26.88 -31.18 -49.98
CA TYR A 209 -28.21 -31.73 -49.76
C TYR A 209 -29.11 -31.46 -50.97
N SER A 210 -30.12 -32.30 -51.18
CA SER A 210 -31.14 -32.11 -52.21
C SER A 210 -32.41 -31.51 -51.59
N GLN A 211 -32.94 -30.44 -52.19
CA GLN A 211 -34.20 -29.82 -51.76
C GLN A 211 -35.33 -30.19 -52.73
N TYR A 212 -36.44 -30.71 -52.17
CA TYR A 212 -37.64 -31.08 -52.91
C TYR A 212 -38.78 -30.12 -52.56
N THR A 213 -39.25 -29.33 -53.53
CA THR A 213 -40.27 -28.28 -53.31
C THR A 213 -41.58 -28.62 -54.00
N GLY A 214 -42.71 -28.59 -53.26
CA GLY A 214 -44.02 -28.87 -53.85
C GLY A 214 -45.19 -28.97 -52.87
N HIS A 215 -44.93 -29.30 -51.60
CA HIS A 215 -45.96 -29.18 -50.56
C HIS A 215 -46.28 -27.72 -50.26
N THR A 216 -47.57 -27.43 -50.08
CA THR A 216 -48.08 -26.10 -49.71
C THR A 216 -48.35 -25.97 -48.20
N GLY A 217 -48.08 -27.03 -47.44
CA GLY A 217 -48.19 -27.09 -45.98
C GLY A 217 -47.00 -27.86 -45.38
N GLY A 218 -46.95 -27.97 -44.05
CA GLY A 218 -45.85 -28.67 -43.37
C GLY A 218 -45.77 -30.15 -43.79
N VAL A 219 -44.57 -30.62 -44.14
CA VAL A 219 -44.29 -32.05 -44.39
C VAL A 219 -44.30 -32.77 -43.04
N ARG A 220 -45.09 -33.82 -42.92
CA ARG A 220 -45.29 -34.57 -41.67
C ARG A 220 -44.56 -35.90 -41.65
N ASP A 221 -44.43 -36.54 -42.80
CA ASP A 221 -43.75 -37.82 -42.90
C ASP A 221 -43.15 -38.02 -44.30
N VAL A 222 -42.12 -38.87 -44.39
CA VAL A 222 -41.41 -39.23 -45.62
C VAL A 222 -41.03 -40.71 -45.57
N ALA A 223 -41.39 -41.48 -46.60
CA ALA A 223 -41.08 -42.89 -46.70
C ALA A 223 -40.47 -43.23 -48.07
N PHE A 224 -39.36 -43.98 -48.05
CA PHE A 224 -38.69 -44.45 -49.27
C PHE A 224 -39.34 -45.72 -49.81
N ILE A 225 -39.51 -45.80 -51.12
CA ILE A 225 -40.05 -47.00 -51.76
C ILE A 225 -38.90 -48.02 -51.89
N PRO A 226 -38.99 -49.21 -51.26
CA PRO A 226 -37.91 -50.19 -51.30
C PRO A 226 -37.58 -50.61 -52.74
N GLY A 227 -36.29 -50.57 -53.10
CA GLY A 227 -35.80 -51.00 -54.41
C GLY A 227 -36.13 -50.05 -55.58
N GLN A 228 -36.74 -48.89 -55.31
CA GLN A 228 -37.01 -47.86 -56.31
C GLN A 228 -36.26 -46.58 -55.98
N ASN A 229 -36.00 -45.77 -57.00
CA ASN A 229 -35.38 -44.46 -56.85
C ASN A 229 -36.41 -43.37 -56.52
N ASP A 230 -37.47 -43.74 -55.82
CA ASP A 230 -38.62 -42.89 -55.53
C ASP A 230 -38.87 -42.86 -54.02
N PHE A 231 -39.37 -41.73 -53.53
CA PHE A 231 -39.88 -41.61 -52.17
C PHE A 231 -41.19 -40.85 -52.15
N ILE A 232 -41.96 -41.04 -51.07
CA ILE A 232 -43.26 -40.42 -50.90
C ILE A 232 -43.21 -39.53 -49.67
N SER A 233 -43.81 -38.35 -49.75
CA SER A 233 -44.01 -37.45 -48.63
C SER A 233 -45.49 -37.19 -48.38
N ALA A 234 -45.81 -37.02 -47.09
CA ALA A 234 -47.15 -36.72 -46.60
C ALA A 234 -47.18 -35.32 -45.98
N GLY A 235 -48.08 -34.47 -46.46
CA GLY A 235 -48.19 -33.07 -46.05
C GLY A 235 -49.46 -32.73 -45.28
N SER A 236 -49.39 -31.65 -44.49
CA SER A 236 -50.55 -30.99 -43.89
C SER A 236 -51.43 -30.24 -44.90
N ASP A 237 -51.00 -30.14 -46.15
CA ASP A 237 -51.82 -29.71 -47.28
C ASP A 237 -52.74 -30.81 -47.83
N GLY A 238 -52.79 -31.96 -47.15
CA GLY A 238 -53.57 -33.12 -47.53
C GLY A 238 -53.02 -33.87 -48.73
N LYS A 239 -51.88 -33.46 -49.29
CA LYS A 239 -51.28 -34.12 -50.45
C LYS A 239 -50.40 -35.29 -50.01
N LEU A 240 -50.43 -36.35 -50.81
CA LEU A 240 -49.37 -37.35 -50.90
C LEU A 240 -48.62 -37.10 -52.20
N LEU A 241 -47.33 -36.82 -52.11
CA LEU A 241 -46.47 -36.50 -53.25
C LEU A 241 -45.39 -37.57 -53.40
N LYS A 242 -45.19 -38.07 -54.62
CA LYS A 242 -44.08 -38.95 -54.97
C LYS A 242 -42.97 -38.15 -55.67
N TRP A 243 -41.74 -38.44 -55.33
CA TRP A 243 -40.54 -37.75 -55.77
C TRP A 243 -39.54 -38.74 -56.36
N GLU A 244 -38.78 -38.30 -57.35
CA GLU A 244 -37.63 -39.02 -57.88
C GLU A 244 -36.36 -38.61 -57.12
N LEU A 245 -35.73 -39.56 -56.42
CA LEU A 245 -34.62 -39.34 -55.48
C LEU A 245 -33.32 -38.83 -56.13
N LEU A 246 -33.08 -39.19 -57.40
CA LEU A 246 -31.89 -38.71 -58.14
C LEU A 246 -32.18 -37.44 -58.94
N ASN A 247 -33.40 -36.91 -58.88
CA ASN A 247 -33.80 -35.74 -59.64
C ASN A 247 -34.58 -34.74 -58.78
N PRO A 248 -33.90 -33.98 -57.90
CA PRO A 248 -34.53 -33.03 -56.99
C PRO A 248 -35.33 -31.91 -57.67
N LYS A 249 -35.02 -31.63 -58.94
CA LYS A 249 -35.69 -30.61 -59.76
C LYS A 249 -36.94 -31.14 -60.46
N SER A 250 -37.19 -32.46 -60.41
CA SER A 250 -38.41 -33.04 -60.98
C SER A 250 -39.64 -32.53 -60.22
N LYS A 251 -40.74 -32.31 -60.96
CA LYS A 251 -42.02 -32.01 -60.32
C LYS A 251 -42.53 -33.29 -59.64
N PRO A 252 -43.03 -33.20 -58.39
CA PRO A 252 -43.60 -34.35 -57.72
C PRO A 252 -44.85 -34.84 -58.47
N VAL A 253 -45.09 -36.15 -58.40
CA VAL A 253 -46.36 -36.73 -58.83
C VAL A 253 -47.33 -36.67 -57.66
N THR A 254 -48.44 -35.95 -57.81
CA THR A 254 -49.51 -35.99 -56.82
C THR A 254 -50.20 -37.34 -56.87
N MET A 255 -50.03 -38.12 -55.81
CA MET A 255 -50.62 -39.44 -55.67
C MET A 255 -52.06 -39.32 -55.18
N ALA A 256 -52.27 -38.67 -54.05
CA ALA A 256 -53.60 -38.47 -53.48
C ALA A 256 -53.74 -37.05 -52.92
N VAL A 257 -54.97 -36.57 -52.88
CA VAL A 257 -55.34 -35.33 -52.20
C VAL A 257 -56.46 -35.66 -51.22
N HIS A 258 -56.20 -35.42 -49.96
CA HIS A 258 -57.13 -35.57 -48.86
C HIS A 258 -57.65 -34.21 -48.40
N ASN A 259 -58.84 -34.19 -47.82
CA ASN A 259 -59.43 -32.99 -47.22
C ASN A 259 -58.99 -32.80 -45.75
N PHE A 260 -58.02 -33.57 -45.29
CA PHE A 260 -57.44 -33.52 -43.95
C PHE A 260 -55.92 -33.58 -44.04
N LEU A 261 -55.25 -33.32 -42.92
CA LEU A 261 -53.79 -33.38 -42.83
C LEU A 261 -53.30 -34.83 -42.73
N ASN A 262 -52.33 -35.20 -43.55
CA ASN A 262 -51.70 -36.52 -43.50
C ASN A 262 -50.65 -36.51 -42.37
N ARG A 263 -50.79 -37.38 -41.37
CA ARG A 263 -49.93 -37.39 -40.16
C ARG A 263 -48.81 -38.41 -40.22
N CYS A 264 -49.06 -39.55 -40.86
CA CYS A 264 -48.11 -40.64 -40.94
C CYS A 264 -48.25 -41.40 -42.26
N LEU A 265 -47.15 -42.01 -42.67
CA LEU A 265 -47.00 -42.74 -43.90
C LEU A 265 -46.20 -44.03 -43.65
N ALA A 266 -46.70 -45.16 -44.14
CA ALA A 266 -45.98 -46.43 -44.10
C ALA A 266 -46.02 -47.10 -45.47
N ILE A 267 -44.88 -47.65 -45.89
CA ILE A 267 -44.77 -48.41 -47.13
C ILE A 267 -44.49 -49.86 -46.76
N SER A 268 -45.26 -50.78 -47.32
CA SER A 268 -45.02 -52.22 -47.16
C SER A 268 -43.62 -52.63 -47.65
N PRO A 269 -43.00 -53.68 -47.09
CA PRO A 269 -41.65 -54.11 -47.47
C PRO A 269 -41.49 -54.45 -48.96
N ASN A 270 -42.58 -54.84 -49.63
CA ASN A 270 -42.60 -55.15 -51.06
C ASN A 270 -42.87 -53.93 -51.95
N GLY A 271 -43.07 -52.74 -51.38
CA GLY A 271 -43.33 -51.48 -52.10
C GLY A 271 -44.71 -51.37 -52.76
N LYS A 272 -45.62 -52.34 -52.57
CA LYS A 272 -46.90 -52.41 -53.28
C LYS A 272 -48.07 -51.77 -52.54
N LEU A 273 -47.97 -51.66 -51.22
CA LEU A 273 -48.96 -51.00 -50.37
C LEU A 273 -48.36 -49.77 -49.70
N ILE A 274 -49.16 -48.70 -49.68
CA ILE A 274 -48.90 -47.47 -48.93
C ILE A 274 -50.07 -47.26 -47.98
N ALA A 275 -49.80 -47.11 -46.70
CA ALA A 275 -50.79 -46.70 -45.71
C ALA A 275 -50.53 -45.25 -45.31
N CYS A 276 -51.58 -44.42 -45.34
CA CYS A 276 -51.53 -43.04 -44.90
C CYS A 276 -52.60 -42.82 -43.81
N GLY A 277 -52.18 -42.33 -42.65
CA GLY A 277 -53.08 -42.01 -41.55
C GLY A 277 -53.29 -40.50 -41.44
N GLY A 278 -54.55 -40.09 -41.32
CA GLY A 278 -54.94 -38.68 -41.13
C GLY A 278 -56.28 -38.58 -40.42
N ASP A 279 -56.37 -37.63 -39.48
CA ASP A 279 -57.50 -37.46 -38.56
C ASP A 279 -57.97 -38.77 -37.87
N ALA A 280 -59.07 -39.37 -38.31
CA ALA A 280 -59.69 -40.55 -37.70
C ALA A 280 -59.63 -41.81 -38.58
N GLU A 281 -59.01 -41.73 -39.77
CA GLU A 281 -59.06 -42.78 -40.79
C GLU A 281 -57.66 -43.14 -41.30
N ILE A 282 -57.53 -44.38 -41.79
CA ILE A 282 -56.32 -44.89 -42.43
C ILE A 282 -56.69 -45.28 -43.86
N TYR A 283 -56.00 -44.69 -44.81
CA TYR A 283 -56.15 -44.94 -46.24
C TYR A 283 -55.04 -45.86 -46.71
N VAL A 284 -55.41 -46.97 -47.33
CA VAL A 284 -54.45 -47.92 -47.92
C VAL A 284 -54.57 -47.86 -49.44
N TYR A 285 -53.44 -47.59 -50.08
CA TYR A 285 -53.26 -47.56 -51.52
C TYR A 285 -52.52 -48.80 -51.97
N ALA A 286 -52.99 -49.44 -53.03
CA ALA A 286 -52.35 -50.60 -53.62
C ALA A 286 -51.96 -50.31 -55.07
N ASN A 287 -50.70 -50.57 -55.43
CA ASN A 287 -50.26 -50.50 -56.82
C ASN A 287 -50.65 -51.80 -57.53
N LYS A 288 -51.50 -51.68 -58.57
CA LYS A 288 -52.02 -52.83 -59.32
C LYS A 288 -51.02 -53.44 -60.30
N SER A 289 -49.93 -52.74 -60.63
CA SER A 289 -48.90 -53.24 -61.53
C SER A 289 -47.54 -53.22 -60.83
N ALA A 290 -46.89 -54.40 -60.77
CA ALA A 290 -45.52 -54.50 -60.25
C ALA A 290 -44.46 -53.88 -61.19
N ALA A 291 -44.84 -53.56 -62.43
CA ALA A 291 -43.96 -53.04 -63.46
C ALA A 291 -44.14 -51.54 -63.74
N GLU A 292 -45.22 -50.91 -63.23
CA GLU A 292 -45.50 -49.50 -63.47
C GLU A 292 -45.26 -48.65 -62.20
N PRO A 293 -44.59 -47.49 -62.33
CA PRO A 293 -44.37 -46.58 -61.21
C PRO A 293 -45.71 -46.02 -60.72
N TRP A 294 -45.85 -45.82 -59.40
CA TRP A 294 -47.04 -45.23 -58.78
C TRP A 294 -47.47 -43.96 -59.54
N CYS A 295 -48.66 -44.00 -60.15
CA CYS A 295 -49.27 -42.90 -60.90
C CYS A 295 -50.59 -42.49 -60.23
N SER A 296 -51.02 -41.24 -60.46
CA SER A 296 -52.28 -40.69 -59.92
C SER A 296 -53.53 -41.49 -60.33
N LYS A 297 -53.45 -42.28 -61.40
CA LYS A 297 -54.54 -43.12 -61.91
C LYS A 297 -54.68 -44.46 -61.18
N ASP A 298 -53.65 -44.93 -60.47
CA ASP A 298 -53.63 -46.25 -59.83
C ASP A 298 -54.23 -46.23 -58.42
N ILE A 299 -54.60 -45.05 -57.95
CA ILE A 299 -55.04 -44.80 -56.59
C ILE A 299 -56.56 -44.90 -56.52
N GLN A 300 -57.04 -46.14 -56.35
CA GLN A 300 -58.39 -46.36 -55.85
C GLN A 300 -58.36 -46.28 -54.33
N ALA A 301 -58.98 -45.24 -53.76
CA ALA A 301 -59.30 -45.22 -52.34
C ALA A 301 -60.23 -46.41 -52.07
N GLY A 302 -59.72 -47.44 -51.40
CA GLY A 302 -60.56 -48.53 -50.91
C GLY A 302 -61.46 -47.98 -49.81
N PHE A 303 -62.62 -47.45 -50.18
CA PHE A 303 -63.71 -47.26 -49.22
C PHE A 303 -64.18 -48.66 -48.81
N GLY A 304 -63.82 -49.07 -47.60
CA GLY A 304 -64.32 -50.30 -47.01
C GLY A 304 -63.38 -50.86 -45.97
N LEU A 305 -63.92 -51.04 -44.76
CA LEU A 305 -63.42 -51.98 -43.76
C LEU A 305 -62.87 -53.23 -44.44
N TRP A 306 -61.54 -53.38 -44.48
CA TRP A 306 -60.94 -54.63 -44.89
C TRP A 306 -61.15 -55.64 -43.76
N ASN A 307 -62.23 -56.42 -43.85
CA ASN A 307 -62.24 -57.76 -43.29
C ASN A 307 -61.15 -58.55 -44.01
N LEU A 308 -59.98 -58.65 -43.38
CA LEU A 308 -58.96 -59.61 -43.78
C LEU A 308 -59.57 -61.03 -43.67
N PRO A 309 -59.56 -61.87 -44.72
CA PRO A 309 -59.72 -63.29 -44.50
C PRO A 309 -58.53 -63.74 -43.64
N ALA A 310 -58.84 -64.40 -42.52
CA ALA A 310 -57.90 -64.86 -41.51
C ALA A 310 -56.97 -65.96 -42.06
N THR A 311 -56.04 -65.64 -42.97
CA THR A 311 -54.95 -66.53 -43.38
C THR A 311 -53.77 -65.73 -43.94
N ALA A 312 -52.99 -65.10 -43.07
CA ALA A 312 -51.58 -64.83 -43.30
C ALA A 312 -50.90 -64.61 -41.94
N LYS A 313 -50.67 -65.73 -41.23
CA LYS A 313 -49.64 -65.81 -40.20
C LYS A 313 -48.29 -66.02 -40.90
N ALA A 314 -47.26 -65.42 -40.31
CA ALA A 314 -45.82 -65.45 -40.60
C ALA A 314 -45.33 -64.43 -41.64
#